data_AF-A0A1U8L4C5-F1
#
_entry.id   AF-A0A1U8L4C5-F1
#
_cell.length_a   1.000
_cell.length_b   1.000
_cell.length_c   1.000
_cell.angle_alpha   90.00
_cell.angle_beta   90.00
_cell.angle_gamma   90.00
#
_symmetry.space_group_name_H-M   'P 1'
#
loop_
_entity.id
_entity.type
_entity.pdbx_description
1 polymer ?
#
loop_
_entity_poly.entity_id
_entity_poly.type
_entity_poly.pdbx_seq_one_letter_code
_entity_poly.pdbx_strand_id
1 'polypeptide(L)'
;MFLRMISRPLLAKVKETTGIVGLDVVPNAREVLIGLYNKTLKEIQAVPEDEGYRKAVESFTRHRLKVCQEEEDWEMIEKRLGCGQVEELIEEARDELTLIGKLIEWDPWGVPDDYECEVFENDAPIPKHVPQHRPGPLPEEFYKTLEALSKKDEPKVTSGDPKIKE
;
A
#
# COMPACT_ATOMS: atom_id res chain seq x y z
N MET A 1 -36.76 31.69 -31.30
CA MET A 1 -35.95 32.21 -30.18
C MET A 1 -36.35 31.37 -28.97
N PHE A 2 -35.56 30.53 -28.33
CA PHE A 2 -34.17 30.66 -27.90
C PHE A 2 -33.44 29.31 -27.93
N LEU A 3 -32.12 29.41 -27.99
CA LEU A 3 -31.16 28.31 -28.07
C LEU A 3 -31.04 27.50 -26.77
N ARG A 4 -30.85 26.19 -26.95
CA ARG A 4 -29.96 25.26 -26.23
C ARG A 4 -29.50 25.67 -24.81
N MET A 5 -29.85 24.83 -23.83
CA MET A 5 -28.88 24.35 -22.85
C MET A 5 -28.93 22.83 -22.85
N ILE A 6 -28.08 22.23 -23.69
CA ILE A 6 -27.59 20.87 -23.44
C ILE A 6 -26.61 21.05 -22.28
N SER A 7 -27.04 20.85 -21.05
CA SER A 7 -26.10 20.62 -19.96
C SER A 7 -25.40 19.30 -20.29
N ARG A 8 -24.17 19.39 -20.80
CA ARG A 8 -23.27 18.24 -20.75
C ARG A 8 -23.21 17.85 -19.27
N PRO A 9 -23.64 16.63 -18.85
CA PRO A 9 -23.14 16.15 -17.58
C PRO A 9 -21.62 16.11 -17.76
N LEU A 10 -20.88 16.74 -16.86
CA LEU A 10 -19.46 16.43 -16.75
C LEU A 10 -19.42 14.91 -16.53
N LEU A 11 -18.91 14.16 -17.51
CA LEU A 11 -18.73 12.71 -17.40
C LEU A 11 -17.66 12.47 -16.33
N ALA A 12 -18.04 12.56 -15.06
CA ALA A 12 -17.27 11.97 -13.99
C ALA A 12 -17.37 10.45 -14.19
N LYS A 13 -16.23 9.77 -14.26
CA LYS A 13 -16.16 8.31 -14.38
C LYS A 13 -16.64 7.72 -13.05
N VAL A 14 -17.88 7.25 -13.03
CA VAL A 14 -18.49 6.64 -11.83
C VAL A 14 -18.24 5.14 -11.85
N LYS A 15 -17.79 4.59 -10.71
CA LYS A 15 -17.65 3.14 -10.51
C LYS A 15 -19.04 2.53 -10.32
N GLU A 16 -19.39 1.50 -11.09
CA GLU A 16 -20.73 0.88 -11.03
C GLU A 16 -20.85 -0.17 -9.93
N THR A 17 -19.81 -0.98 -9.73
CA THR A 17 -19.74 -2.03 -8.71
C THR A 17 -18.27 -2.32 -8.35
N THR A 18 -18.05 -2.78 -7.13
CA THR A 18 -16.75 -3.30 -6.66
C THR A 18 -16.50 -4.75 -7.09
N GLY A 19 -17.55 -5.48 -7.47
CA GLY A 19 -17.49 -6.91 -7.75
C GLY A 19 -17.37 -7.79 -6.49
N ILE A 20 -17.39 -7.19 -5.29
CA ILE A 20 -17.35 -7.88 -3.99
C ILE A 20 -18.72 -7.71 -3.33
N VAL A 21 -19.33 -8.82 -2.91
CA VAL A 21 -20.64 -8.78 -2.24
C VAL A 21 -20.48 -8.17 -0.85
N GLY A 22 -21.32 -7.17 -0.52
CA GLY A 22 -21.32 -6.50 0.78
C GLY A 22 -20.39 -5.29 0.86
N LEU A 23 -19.61 -5.00 -0.19
CA LEU A 23 -18.77 -3.82 -0.29
C LEU A 23 -19.36 -2.84 -1.30
N ASP A 24 -20.13 -1.88 -0.81
CA ASP A 24 -20.79 -0.87 -1.65
C ASP A 24 -19.81 0.18 -2.18
N VAL A 25 -20.05 0.65 -3.41
CA VAL A 25 -19.25 1.71 -4.04
C VAL A 25 -19.42 3.02 -3.27
N VAL A 26 -18.31 3.72 -3.03
CA VAL A 26 -18.30 5.02 -2.35
C VAL A 26 -17.94 6.13 -3.34
N PRO A 27 -18.91 6.96 -3.78
CA PRO A 27 -18.66 7.99 -4.81
C PRO A 27 -17.61 9.04 -4.41
N ASN A 28 -17.49 9.36 -3.12
CA ASN A 28 -16.56 10.33 -2.56
C ASN A 28 -15.40 9.64 -1.81
N ALA A 29 -14.93 8.48 -2.30
CA ALA A 29 -13.93 7.65 -1.63
C ALA A 29 -12.67 8.42 -1.21
N ARG A 30 -12.14 9.28 -2.09
CA ARG A 30 -10.94 10.09 -1.82
C ARG A 30 -11.07 10.96 -0.57
N GLU A 31 -12.16 11.71 -0.47
CA GLU A 31 -12.38 12.61 0.67
C GLU A 31 -12.54 11.82 1.98
N VAL A 32 -13.26 10.69 1.90
CA VAL A 32 -13.42 9.77 3.04
C VAL A 32 -12.08 9.21 3.49
N LEU A 33 -11.25 8.73 2.55
CA LEU A 33 -9.91 8.22 2.85
C LEU A 33 -9.02 9.29 3.49
N ILE A 34 -8.98 10.50 2.94
CA ILE A 34 -8.22 11.62 3.53
C ILE A 34 -8.71 11.91 4.96
N GLY A 35 -10.02 11.94 5.18
CA GLY A 35 -10.59 12.14 6.51
C GLY A 35 -10.20 11.03 7.50
N LEU A 36 -10.29 9.77 7.06
CA LEU A 36 -9.92 8.61 7.88
C LEU A 36 -8.43 8.62 8.21
N TYR A 37 -7.55 8.78 7.23
CA TYR A 37 -6.10 8.80 7.47
C TYR A 37 -5.65 9.94 8.37
N ASN A 38 -6.22 11.13 8.22
CA ASN A 38 -5.94 12.24 9.15
C ASN A 38 -6.41 11.91 10.58
N LYS A 39 -7.55 11.23 10.72
CA LYS A 39 -8.02 10.75 12.02
C LYS A 39 -7.06 9.70 12.58
N THR A 40 -6.62 8.73 11.78
CA THR A 40 -5.66 7.69 12.19
C THR A 40 -4.36 8.31 12.66
N LEU A 41 -3.80 9.27 11.93
CA LEU A 41 -2.57 10.00 12.32
C LEU A 41 -2.73 10.84 13.59
N LYS A 42 -3.96 11.21 13.96
CA LYS A 42 -4.25 11.92 15.20
C LYS A 42 -4.36 10.94 16.38
N GLU A 43 -5.12 9.87 16.22
CA GLU A 43 -5.34 8.88 17.30
C GLU A 43 -4.05 8.10 17.63
N ILE A 44 -3.22 7.79 16.63
CA ILE A 44 -1.97 7.05 16.84
C ILE A 44 -0.96 7.80 17.72
N GLN A 45 -1.10 9.11 17.92
CA GLN A 45 -0.23 9.90 18.79
C GLN A 45 -0.32 9.48 20.26
N ALA A 46 -1.39 8.79 20.66
CA ALA A 46 -1.54 8.24 22.01
C ALA A 46 -0.64 7.03 22.27
N VAL A 47 -0.19 6.32 21.22
CA VAL A 47 0.69 5.15 21.32
C VAL A 47 2.15 5.61 21.49
N PRO A 48 3.00 4.95 22.30
CA PRO A 48 4.40 5.33 22.45
C PRO A 48 5.20 5.34 21.13
N GLU A 49 6.13 6.29 20.97
CA GLU A 49 6.89 6.50 19.71
C GLU A 49 7.84 5.37 19.33
N ASP A 50 8.34 4.64 20.32
CA ASP A 50 9.34 3.60 20.06
C ASP A 50 8.72 2.28 19.59
N GLU A 51 7.41 2.12 19.76
CA GLU A 51 6.68 0.92 19.38
C GLU A 51 6.68 0.70 17.87
N GLY A 52 7.00 -0.53 17.46
CA GLY A 52 7.04 -0.92 16.04
C GLY A 52 5.70 -0.70 15.33
N TYR A 53 4.60 -0.89 16.07
CA TYR A 53 3.25 -0.63 15.59
C TYR A 53 3.04 0.83 15.17
N ARG A 54 3.38 1.80 16.03
CA ARG A 54 3.24 3.24 15.70
C ARG A 54 4.08 3.62 14.48
N LYS A 55 5.32 3.15 14.41
CA LYS A 55 6.22 3.38 13.25
C LYS A 55 5.62 2.84 11.96
N ALA A 56 5.05 1.63 11.98
CA ALA A 56 4.41 1.03 10.82
C ALA A 56 3.15 1.81 10.38
N VAL A 57 2.23 2.08 11.31
CA VAL A 57 0.98 2.81 11.05
C VAL A 57 1.25 4.20 10.50
N GLU A 58 2.17 4.95 11.09
CA GLU A 58 2.54 6.26 10.58
C GLU A 58 3.13 6.18 9.17
N SER A 59 4.00 5.20 8.91
CA SER A 59 4.67 5.03 7.62
C SER A 59 3.67 4.79 6.48
N PHE A 60 2.84 3.75 6.58
CA PHE A 60 1.91 3.43 5.50
C PHE A 60 0.76 4.44 5.42
N THR A 61 0.29 4.98 6.55
CA THR A 61 -0.81 5.96 6.55
C THR A 61 -0.37 7.27 5.90
N ARG A 62 0.85 7.75 6.18
CA ARG A 62 1.40 8.95 5.50
C ARG A 62 1.59 8.70 4.01
N HIS A 63 2.07 7.53 3.61
CA HIS A 63 2.22 7.18 2.20
C HIS A 63 0.85 7.15 1.48
N ARG A 64 -0.14 6.46 2.05
CA ARG A 64 -1.50 6.38 1.51
C ARG A 64 -2.17 7.75 1.43
N LEU A 65 -2.04 8.56 2.48
CA LEU A 65 -2.55 9.93 2.53
C LEU A 65 -1.93 10.80 1.44
N LYS A 66 -0.61 10.73 1.25
CA LYS A 66 0.11 11.48 0.22
C LYS A 66 -0.42 11.15 -1.18
N VAL A 67 -0.61 9.87 -1.50
CA VAL A 67 -1.16 9.46 -2.80
C VAL A 67 -2.59 9.98 -2.97
N CYS A 68 -3.45 9.88 -1.94
CA CYS A 68 -4.82 10.39 -2.00
C CYS A 68 -4.90 11.92 -2.16
N GLN A 69 -3.88 12.65 -1.70
CA GLN A 69 -3.79 14.10 -1.88
C GLN A 69 -3.33 14.48 -3.30
N GLU A 70 -2.36 13.75 -3.83
CA GLU A 70 -1.76 14.01 -5.16
C GLU A 70 -2.69 13.60 -6.31
N GLU A 71 -3.39 12.48 -6.18
CA GLU A 71 -4.29 11.96 -7.22
C GLU A 71 -5.75 12.33 -6.94
N GLU A 72 -6.49 12.71 -7.99
CA GLU A 72 -7.92 13.04 -7.91
C GLU A 72 -8.82 11.87 -8.33
N ASP A 73 -8.34 11.03 -9.26
CA ASP A 73 -9.08 9.88 -9.77
C ASP A 73 -8.84 8.63 -8.92
N TRP A 74 -9.92 7.90 -8.62
CA TRP A 74 -9.86 6.68 -7.81
C TRP A 74 -9.06 5.58 -8.50
N GLU A 75 -9.13 5.47 -9.83
CA GLU A 75 -8.38 4.47 -10.60
C GLU A 75 -6.86 4.69 -10.52
N MET A 76 -6.43 5.96 -10.51
CA MET A 76 -5.01 6.31 -10.34
C MET A 76 -4.54 6.05 -8.91
N ILE A 77 -5.39 6.29 -7.91
CA ILE A 77 -5.12 5.94 -6.51
C ILE A 77 -4.92 4.43 -6.38
N GLU A 78 -5.84 3.60 -6.91
CA GLU A 78 -5.75 2.13 -6.87
C GLU A 78 -4.47 1.64 -7.55
N LYS A 79 -4.17 2.17 -8.74
CA LYS A 79 -2.97 1.78 -9.49
C LYS A 79 -1.68 2.13 -8.76
N ARG A 80 -1.61 3.32 -8.18
CA ARG A 80 -0.39 3.83 -7.54
C ARG A 80 -0.15 3.22 -6.15
N LEU A 81 -1.22 2.93 -5.41
CA LEU A 81 -1.12 2.23 -4.13
C LEU A 81 -0.93 0.73 -4.29
N GLY A 82 -1.48 0.12 -5.35
CA GLY A 82 -1.35 -1.31 -5.62
C GLY A 82 -1.90 -2.20 -4.51
N CYS A 83 -2.91 -1.71 -3.77
CA CYS A 83 -3.42 -2.34 -2.55
C CYS A 83 -4.93 -2.57 -2.61
N GLY A 84 -5.40 -3.20 -3.71
CA GLY A 84 -6.82 -3.46 -3.93
C GLY A 84 -7.60 -2.21 -4.35
N GLN A 85 -8.91 -2.23 -4.11
CA GLN A 85 -9.84 -1.16 -4.45
C GLN A 85 -9.90 -0.07 -3.38
N VAL A 86 -10.34 1.15 -3.76
CA VAL A 86 -10.48 2.25 -2.79
C VAL A 86 -11.49 1.96 -1.67
N GLU A 87 -12.52 1.16 -1.95
CA GLU A 87 -13.50 0.74 -0.94
C GLU A 87 -12.88 -0.21 0.10
N GLU A 88 -12.02 -1.13 -0.31
CA GLU A 88 -11.27 -2.02 0.60
C GLU A 88 -10.33 -1.19 1.49
N LEU A 89 -9.66 -0.18 0.91
CA LEU A 89 -8.84 0.76 1.67
C LEU A 89 -9.62 1.56 2.73
N ILE A 90 -10.89 1.88 2.45
CA ILE A 90 -11.77 2.55 3.43
C ILE A 90 -12.09 1.61 4.59
N GLU A 91 -12.37 0.34 4.30
CA GLU A 91 -12.61 -0.69 5.31
C GLU A 91 -11.35 -0.89 6.18
N GLU A 92 -10.19 -1.10 5.55
CA GLU A 92 -8.91 -1.20 6.24
C GLU A 92 -8.64 0.01 7.14
N ALA A 93 -8.89 1.24 6.66
CA ALA A 93 -8.66 2.44 7.46
C ALA A 93 -9.63 2.57 8.66
N ARG A 94 -10.85 2.04 8.54
CA ARG A 94 -11.83 1.99 9.65
C ARG A 94 -11.46 0.92 10.66
N ASP A 95 -11.00 -0.23 10.20
CA ASP A 95 -10.52 -1.32 11.05
C ASP A 95 -9.29 -0.89 11.82
N GLU A 96 -8.36 -0.18 11.17
CA GLU A 96 -7.17 0.38 11.81
C GLU A 96 -7.55 1.37 12.92
N LEU A 97 -8.51 2.27 12.67
CA LEU A 97 -9.02 3.18 13.72
C LEU A 97 -9.64 2.43 14.90
N THR A 98 -10.37 1.35 14.61
CA THR A 98 -10.97 0.51 15.65
C THR A 98 -9.90 -0.23 16.44
N LEU A 99 -8.86 -0.72 15.77
CA LEU A 99 -7.72 -1.39 16.38
C LEU A 99 -6.93 -0.43 17.28
N ILE A 100 -6.64 0.79 16.82
CA ILE A 100 -5.98 1.83 17.64
C ILE A 100 -6.77 2.08 18.92
N GLY A 101 -8.10 2.22 18.83
CA GLY A 101 -8.95 2.39 20.01
C GLY A 101 -8.81 1.26 21.03
N LYS A 102 -8.76 0.00 20.56
CA LYS A 102 -8.55 -1.18 21.42
C LYS A 102 -7.14 -1.23 22.01
N LEU A 103 -6.13 -0.90 21.21
CA LEU A 103 -4.73 -0.94 21.66
C LEU A 103 -4.44 0.14 22.70
N ILE A 104 -5.08 1.31 22.61
CA ILE A 104 -5.01 2.34 23.65
C ILE A 104 -5.66 1.86 24.95
N GLU A 105 -6.77 1.12 24.87
CA GLU A 105 -7.44 0.56 26.05
C GLU A 105 -6.63 -0.55 26.72
N TRP A 106 -6.04 -1.45 25.92
CA TRP A 106 -5.33 -2.62 26.44
C TRP A 106 -3.86 -2.37 26.76
N ASP A 107 -3.29 -1.30 26.20
CA ASP A 107 -1.93 -0.83 26.46
C ASP A 107 -0.85 -1.95 26.40
N PRO A 108 -0.76 -2.75 25.31
CA PRO A 108 0.11 -3.92 25.27
C PRO A 108 1.59 -3.57 25.01
N TRP A 109 2.00 -2.34 25.29
CA TRP A 109 3.33 -1.82 24.96
C TRP A 109 4.35 -2.19 26.03
N GLY A 110 5.62 -2.18 25.63
CA GLY A 110 6.72 -2.55 26.50
C GLY A 110 6.93 -4.07 26.61
N VAL A 111 8.16 -4.43 26.92
CA VAL A 111 8.59 -5.82 27.08
C VAL A 111 9.16 -5.97 28.49
N PRO A 112 8.60 -6.87 29.33
CA PRO A 112 9.15 -7.16 30.65
C PRO A 112 10.61 -7.66 30.58
N ASP A 113 11.40 -7.37 31.62
CA ASP A 113 12.81 -7.79 31.69
C ASP A 113 12.98 -9.32 31.70
N ASP A 114 11.98 -10.04 32.17
CA ASP A 114 11.91 -11.50 32.25
C ASP A 114 11.20 -12.15 31.05
N TYR A 115 10.92 -11.38 29.99
CA TYR A 115 10.27 -11.90 28.80
C TYR A 115 11.17 -12.83 27.99
N GLU A 116 10.78 -14.10 27.90
CA GLU A 116 11.44 -15.11 27.07
C GLU A 116 10.61 -15.37 25.81
N CYS A 117 11.20 -15.12 24.63
CA CYS A 117 10.59 -15.39 23.33
C CYS A 117 11.37 -16.52 22.63
N GLU A 118 10.82 -17.73 22.68
CA GLU A 118 11.41 -18.88 22.01
C GLU A 118 11.05 -18.87 20.51
N VAL A 119 12.04 -18.60 19.67
CA VAL A 119 11.89 -18.64 18.21
C VAL A 119 12.22 -20.04 17.71
N PHE A 120 11.19 -20.76 17.25
CA PHE A 120 11.33 -22.11 16.68
C PHE A 120 11.40 -22.05 15.16
N GLU A 121 12.56 -22.37 14.61
CA GLU A 121 12.77 -22.46 13.16
C GLU A 121 12.92 -23.93 12.74
N ASN A 122 12.15 -24.35 11.73
CA ASN A 122 12.23 -25.68 11.14
C ASN A 122 12.42 -25.56 9.63
N ASP A 123 13.66 -25.73 9.19
CA ASP A 123 14.06 -25.58 7.79
C ASP A 123 13.79 -26.84 6.94
N ALA A 124 12.97 -27.77 7.42
CA ALA A 124 12.58 -28.93 6.64
C ALA A 124 11.92 -28.50 5.31
N PRO A 125 12.41 -28.95 4.14
CA PRO A 125 11.90 -28.50 2.86
C PRO A 125 10.46 -28.96 2.65
N ILE A 126 9.57 -28.01 2.33
CA ILE A 126 8.17 -28.29 2.05
C ILE A 126 8.05 -28.85 0.61
N PRO A 127 7.43 -30.03 0.39
CA PRO A 127 7.24 -30.57 -0.94
C PRO A 127 6.38 -29.66 -1.84
N LYS A 128 6.73 -29.53 -3.13
CA LYS A 128 6.09 -28.60 -4.09
C LYS A 128 4.58 -28.78 -4.29
N HIS A 129 4.06 -29.98 -4.06
CA HIS A 129 2.65 -30.31 -4.24
C HIS A 129 1.79 -29.97 -3.02
N VAL A 130 2.43 -29.66 -1.89
CA VAL A 130 1.75 -29.22 -0.68
C VAL A 130 1.27 -27.78 -0.90
N PRO A 131 0.02 -27.45 -0.52
CA PRO A 131 -0.47 -26.08 -0.60
C PRO A 131 0.46 -25.12 0.13
N GLN A 132 1.00 -24.16 -0.61
CA GLN A 132 1.86 -23.10 -0.11
C GLN A 132 1.35 -21.77 -0.68
N HIS A 133 1.19 -20.76 0.18
CA HIS A 133 0.90 -19.41 -0.27
C HIS A 133 2.07 -18.89 -1.11
N ARG A 134 1.82 -18.71 -2.39
CA ARG A 134 2.76 -18.08 -3.31
C ARG A 134 2.39 -16.61 -3.44
N PRO A 135 3.38 -15.70 -3.50
CA PRO A 135 3.08 -14.30 -3.75
C PRO A 135 2.34 -14.18 -5.09
N GLY A 136 1.37 -13.27 -5.14
CA GLY A 136 0.75 -12.86 -6.39
C GLY A 136 1.76 -12.20 -7.33
N PRO A 137 1.39 -11.97 -8.60
CA PRO A 137 2.23 -11.22 -9.52
C PRO A 137 2.48 -9.81 -8.96
N LEU A 138 3.75 -9.41 -8.89
CA LEU A 138 4.13 -8.06 -8.48
C LEU A 138 3.73 -7.04 -9.57
N PRO A 139 3.54 -5.75 -9.22
CA PRO A 139 3.26 -4.70 -10.19
C PRO A 139 4.34 -4.65 -11.29
N GLU A 140 3.94 -4.47 -12.55
CA GLU A 140 4.89 -4.43 -13.68
C GLU A 140 5.99 -3.39 -13.52
N GLU A 141 5.69 -2.28 -12.84
CA GLU A 141 6.62 -1.20 -12.55
C GLU A 141 7.83 -1.70 -11.74
N PHE A 142 7.64 -2.68 -10.87
CA PHE A 142 8.71 -3.31 -10.10
C PHE A 142 9.68 -4.07 -11.00
N TYR A 143 9.19 -4.83 -11.99
CA TYR A 143 10.06 -5.51 -12.95
C TYR A 143 10.84 -4.51 -13.82
N LYS A 144 10.19 -3.42 -14.24
CA LYS A 144 10.83 -2.36 -15.04
C LYS A 144 11.94 -1.65 -14.26
N THR A 145 11.72 -1.36 -12.97
CA THR A 145 12.75 -0.73 -12.11
C THR A 145 13.88 -1.69 -11.80
N LEU A 146 13.59 -2.98 -11.54
CA LEU A 146 14.61 -4.01 -11.36
C LEU A 146 15.49 -4.17 -12.59
N GLU A 147 14.91 -4.25 -13.79
CA GLU A 147 15.66 -4.30 -15.03
C GLU A 147 16.52 -3.04 -15.25
N ALA A 148 15.98 -1.86 -14.92
CA ALA A 148 16.70 -0.60 -15.05
C ALA A 148 17.89 -0.50 -14.08
N LEU A 149 17.75 -1.04 -12.85
CA LEU A 149 18.84 -1.14 -11.88
C LEU A 149 19.87 -2.17 -12.33
N SER A 150 19.43 -3.37 -12.76
CA SER A 150 20.33 -4.43 -13.24
C SER A 150 21.13 -4.00 -14.48
N LYS A 151 20.57 -3.18 -15.37
CA LYS A 151 21.27 -2.61 -16.54
C LYS A 151 22.25 -1.49 -16.18
N LYS A 152 22.12 -0.87 -15.01
CA LYS A 152 23.00 0.20 -14.53
C LYS A 152 24.32 -0.33 -13.97
N ASP A 153 24.32 -1.57 -13.49
CA ASP A 153 25.47 -2.23 -12.88
C ASP A 153 26.35 -3.02 -13.88
N GLU A 154 26.05 -2.97 -15.19
CA GLU A 154 26.96 -3.50 -16.21
C GLU A 154 28.15 -2.54 -16.39
N PRO A 155 29.40 -2.94 -16.05
CA PRO A 155 30.57 -2.15 -16.38
C PRO A 155 30.70 -2.09 -17.91
N LYS A 156 30.88 -0.88 -18.47
CA LYS A 156 31.29 -0.71 -19.87
C LYS A 156 32.62 -1.43 -20.07
N VAL A 157 32.57 -2.66 -20.57
CA VAL A 157 33.73 -3.36 -21.11
C VAL A 157 34.18 -2.59 -22.34
N THR A 158 35.20 -1.74 -22.19
CA THR A 158 35.91 -1.18 -23.34
C THR A 158 36.76 -2.32 -23.90
N SER A 159 36.28 -2.94 -24.98
CA SER A 159 37.09 -3.88 -25.78
C SER A 159 38.27 -3.12 -26.39
N GLY A 160 39.43 -3.19 -25.74
CA GLY A 160 40.70 -2.80 -26.33
C GLY A 160 41.25 -3.97 -27.13
N ASP A 161 41.25 -3.85 -28.46
CA ASP A 161 41.90 -4.82 -29.36
C ASP A 161 43.41 -4.93 -29.04
N PRO A 162 43.97 -6.14 -28.87
CA PRO A 162 45.42 -6.30 -28.77
C PRO A 162 46.05 -6.13 -30.16
N LYS A 163 46.75 -4.99 -30.34
CA LYS A 163 47.70 -4.79 -31.46
C LYS A 163 48.83 -5.81 -31.33
N ILE A 164 48.83 -6.79 -32.22
CA ILE A 164 49.98 -7.64 -32.53
C ILE A 164 51.08 -6.73 -33.11
N LYS A 165 52.28 -6.76 -32.52
CA LYS A 165 53.50 -6.18 -33.10
C LYS A 165 54.45 -7.34 -33.45
N GLU A 166 55.08 -7.19 -34.62
CA GLU A 166 56.15 -8.02 -35.18
C GLU A 166 57.31 -8.27 -34.20
#